data_AF-A0A7C1KF50-F1
#
_entry.id   AF-A0A7C1KF50-F1
#
_cell.length_a   1.000
_cell.length_b   1.000
_cell.length_c   1.000
_cell.angle_alpha   90.00
_cell.angle_beta   90.00
_cell.angle_gamma   90.00
#
_symmetry.space_group_name_H-M   'P 1'
#
loop_
_entity.id
_entity.type
_entity.pdbx_description
1 polymer ?
#
loop_
_entity_poly.entity_id
_entity_poly.type
_entity_poly.pdbx_seq_one_letter_code
_entity_poly.pdbx_strand_id
1 'polypeptide(L)' 'MTMTLHEDEVLATPEEAYQLRATAEGPAGRLPLTAEWLRQAPSGDIFGWTQNVGMGWRPERLGAPEFLLLS' A
#
# COMPACT_ATOMS: atom_id res chain seq x y z
N MET A 1 -18.43 29.08 -21.77
CA MET A 1 -18.20 27.70 -22.24
C MET A 1 -18.33 26.81 -21.03
N THR A 2 -19.50 26.21 -20.84
CA THR A 2 -19.81 25.39 -19.65
C THR A 2 -19.47 23.95 -19.99
N MET A 3 -18.54 23.35 -19.25
CA MET A 3 -18.21 21.93 -19.38
C MET A 3 -19.28 21.14 -18.63
N THR A 4 -20.13 20.42 -19.36
CA THR A 4 -21.10 19.48 -18.78
C THR A 4 -20.38 18.15 -18.60
N LEU A 5 -19.97 17.83 -17.37
CA LEU A 5 -19.43 16.51 -17.03
C LEU A 5 -20.60 15.54 -16.83
N HIS A 6 -20.55 14.38 -17.49
CA HIS A 6 -21.50 13.29 -17.27
C HIS A 6 -21.10 12.47 -16.04
N GLU A 7 -22.06 11.91 -15.28
CA GLU A 7 -21.77 11.09 -14.09
C GLU A 7 -20.82 9.92 -14.38
N ASP A 8 -20.97 9.27 -15.54
CA ASP A 8 -20.08 8.19 -15.97
C ASP A 8 -18.64 8.67 -16.17
N GLU A 9 -18.43 9.91 -16.59
CA GLU A 9 -17.10 10.52 -16.73
C GLU A 9 -16.44 10.79 -15.37
N VAL A 10 -17.24 11.01 -14.33
CA VAL A 10 -16.78 11.29 -12.97
C VAL A 10 -16.55 10.01 -12.17
N LEU A 11 -17.38 9.00 -12.39
CA LEU A 11 -17.38 7.77 -11.60
C LEU A 11 -16.62 6.63 -12.27
N ALA A 12 -16.42 6.65 -13.60
CA ALA A 12 -15.66 5.62 -14.27
C ALA A 12 -14.17 5.72 -13.91
N THR A 13 -13.57 4.56 -13.61
CA THR A 13 -12.12 4.44 -13.50
C THR A 13 -11.55 4.14 -14.89
N PRO A 14 -10.69 5.00 -15.45
CA PRO A 14 -10.09 4.75 -16.76
C PRO A 14 -9.12 3.56 -16.70
N GLU A 15 -8.97 2.82 -17.80
CA GLU A 15 -8.13 1.61 -17.84
C GLU A 15 -6.67 1.92 -17.48
N GLU A 16 -6.18 3.11 -17.83
CA GLU A 16 -4.82 3.56 -17.52
C GLU A 16 -4.57 3.71 -16.02
N ALA A 17 -5.62 3.86 -15.19
CA ALA A 17 -5.48 3.93 -13.74
C ALA A 17 -5.02 2.59 -13.12
N TYR A 18 -5.20 1.48 -13.83
CA TYR A 18 -4.71 0.17 -13.39
C TYR A 18 -3.25 -0.09 -13.79
N GLN A 19 -2.62 0.81 -14.55
CA GLN A 19 -1.21 0.71 -14.90
C GLN A 19 -0.32 1.24 -13.77
N LEU A 20 0.60 0.40 -13.27
CA LEU A 20 1.58 0.81 -12.28
C LEU A 20 2.54 1.85 -12.87
N ARG A 21 2.55 3.05 -12.28
CA ARG A 21 3.52 4.11 -12.61
C ARG A 21 4.39 4.41 -11.40
N ALA A 22 5.58 3.81 -11.34
CA ALA A 22 6.56 4.05 -10.29
C ALA A 22 7.75 4.86 -10.83
N THR A 23 8.33 5.72 -10.01
CA THR A 23 9.53 6.52 -10.35
C THR A 23 10.84 5.82 -9.99
N ALA A 24 10.77 4.71 -9.25
CA ALA A 24 11.89 3.88 -8.84
C ALA A 24 11.42 2.45 -8.59
N GLU A 25 12.36 1.49 -8.59
CA GLU A 25 12.07 0.12 -8.15
C GLU A 25 11.75 0.10 -6.65
N GLY A 26 10.77 -0.72 -6.27
CA GLY A 26 10.46 -0.99 -4.87
C GLY A 26 11.41 -2.01 -4.25
N PRO A 27 11.39 -2.17 -2.91
CA PRO A 27 12.12 -3.24 -2.24
C PRO A 27 11.76 -4.61 -2.81
N ALA A 28 12.76 -5.42 -3.14
CA ALA A 28 12.56 -6.78 -3.61
C ALA A 28 12.03 -7.69 -2.49
N GLY A 29 11.32 -8.76 -2.88
CA GLY A 29 10.78 -9.76 -1.96
C GLY A 29 9.27 -9.68 -1.79
N ARG A 30 8.76 -10.26 -0.69
CA ARG A 30 7.33 -10.32 -0.39
C ARG A 30 7.13 -10.17 1.12
N LEU A 31 6.10 -9.41 1.51
CA LEU A 31 5.65 -9.39 2.89
C LEU A 31 5.06 -10.77 3.25
N PRO A 32 5.29 -11.30 4.46
CA PRO A 32 4.76 -12.59 4.89
C PRO A 32 3.28 -12.51 5.30
N LEU A 33 2.44 -11.90 4.45
CA LEU A 33 1.00 -11.73 4.69
C LEU A 33 0.25 -13.02 4.37
N THR A 34 -0.71 -13.40 5.22
CA THR A 34 -1.64 -14.50 4.95
C THR A 34 -3.02 -13.97 4.55
N ALA A 35 -3.79 -14.78 3.83
CA ALA A 35 -5.13 -14.39 3.41
C ALA A 35 -6.09 -14.16 4.60
N GLU A 36 -5.89 -14.86 5.71
CA GLU A 36 -6.65 -14.64 6.94
C GLU A 36 -6.33 -13.27 7.54
N TRP A 37 -5.05 -12.92 7.60
CA TRP A 37 -4.61 -11.63 8.12
C TRP A 37 -5.15 -10.46 7.29
N LEU A 38 -5.11 -10.57 5.96
CA LEU A 38 -5.70 -9.56 5.06
C LEU A 38 -7.20 -9.34 5.28
N ARG A 39 -7.93 -10.34 5.77
CA ARG A 39 -9.38 -10.23 6.02
C ARG A 39 -9.74 -9.72 7.39
N GLN A 40 -8.92 -10.01 8.40
CA GLN A 40 -9.29 -9.85 9.80
C GLN A 40 -8.44 -8.83 10.56
N ALA A 41 -7.19 -8.59 10.14
CA ALA A 41 -6.32 -7.65 10.83
C ALA A 41 -6.78 -6.20 10.64
N PRO A 42 -6.57 -5.34 11.64
CA PRO A 42 -6.65 -3.90 11.44
C PRO A 42 -5.76 -3.48 10.27
N SER A 43 -6.25 -2.57 9.43
CA SER A 43 -5.48 -2.08 8.29
C SER A 43 -4.15 -1.44 8.69
N GLY A 44 -4.09 -0.85 9.89
CA GLY A 44 -2.88 -0.24 10.46
C GLY A 44 -1.71 -1.22 10.60
N ASP A 45 -1.97 -2.48 10.92
CA ASP A 45 -0.91 -3.49 11.10
C ASP A 45 -0.27 -3.84 9.74
N ILE A 46 -1.11 -4.10 8.73
CA ILE A 46 -0.67 -4.42 7.37
C ILE A 46 0.03 -3.21 6.72
N PHE A 47 -0.53 -2.01 6.92
CA PHE A 47 0.05 -0.78 6.41
C PHE A 47 1.39 -0.46 7.06
N GLY A 48 1.50 -0.64 8.39
CA GLY A 48 2.74 -0.43 9.13
C GLY A 48 3.89 -1.29 8.59
N TRP A 49 3.63 -2.57 8.33
CA TRP A 49 4.64 -3.47 7.75
C TRP A 49 5.05 -3.07 6.33
N THR A 50 4.09 -2.65 5.51
CA THR A 50 4.35 -2.14 4.15
C THR A 50 5.21 -0.88 4.19
N GLN A 51 4.91 0.04 5.11
CA GLN A 51 5.67 1.27 5.30
C GLN A 51 7.07 0.99 5.81
N ASN A 52 7.25 0.10 6.79
CA ASN A 52 8.56 -0.28 7.32
C ASN A 52 9.49 -0.79 6.21
N VAL A 53 9.01 -1.68 5.34
CA VAL A 53 9.79 -2.19 4.21
C VAL A 53 10.03 -1.08 3.17
N GLY A 54 9.04 -0.24 2.89
CA GLY A 54 9.20 0.93 2.02
C GLY A 54 10.26 1.92 2.51
N MET A 55 10.47 2.01 3.82
CA MET A 55 11.53 2.81 4.45
C MET A 55 12.88 2.09 4.53
N GLY A 56 13.01 0.90 3.92
CA GLY A 56 14.26 0.15 3.82
C GLY A 56 14.44 -0.94 4.88
N TRP A 57 13.40 -1.28 5.65
CA TRP A 57 13.47 -2.44 6.53
C TRP A 57 13.51 -3.74 5.72
N ARG A 58 14.21 -4.75 6.25
CA ARG A 58 14.32 -6.07 5.59
C ARG A 58 13.03 -6.86 5.83
N PRO A 59 12.32 -7.33 4.80
CA PRO A 59 11.06 -8.07 4.95
C PRO A 59 11.17 -9.28 5.88
N GLU A 60 12.30 -9.97 5.87
CA GLU A 60 12.55 -11.18 6.66
C GLU A 60 12.69 -10.89 8.17
N ARG A 61 12.79 -9.61 8.55
CA ARG A 61 12.87 -9.15 9.94
C ARG A 61 11.56 -8.58 10.48
N LEU A 62 10.47 -8.64 9.71
CA LEU A 62 9.15 -8.25 10.19
C LEU A 62 8.62 -9.25 11.25
N GLY A 63 7.73 -8.79 12.10
CA GLY A 63 7.16 -9.60 13.20
C GLY A 63 8.07 -9.73 14.43
N ALA A 64 9.26 -9.12 14.41
CA ALA A 64 10.03 -8.89 15.63
C ALA A 64 9.31 -7.84 16.51
N PRO A 65 9.61 -7.78 17.83
CA PRO A 65 9.07 -6.75 18.69
C PRO A 65 9.33 -5.33 18.15
N GLU A 66 8.26 -4.53 18.05
CA GLU A 66 8.29 -3.17 17.53
C GLU A 66 8.31 -2.17 18.69
N PHE A 67 9.11 -1.12 18.59
CA PHE A 67 9.27 -0.10 19.63
C PHE A 67 9.16 1.30 19.04
N LEU A 68 8.42 2.19 19.70
CA LEU A 68 8.34 3.61 19.39
C LEU A 68 9.28 4.39 20.31
N LEU A 69 10.26 5.07 19.73
CA LEU A 69 11.14 6.00 20.45
C LEU A 69 10.53 7.40 20.39
N LEU A 70 10.40 8.06 21.54
CA LEU A 70 9.84 9.40 21.67
C LEU A 70 10.89 10.35 22.28
N SER A 71 10.83 11.62 21.89
CA SER A 71 11.71 12.71 22.37
C SER A 71 10.90 13.87 22.92
#